data_AF-A0A9E1USW4-F1
#
_entry.id   AF-A0A9E1USW4-F1
#
_cell.length_a   1.000
_cell.length_b   1.000
_cell.length_c   1.000
_cell.angle_alpha   90.00
_cell.angle_beta   90.00
_cell.angle_gamma   90.00
#
_symmetry.space_group_name_H-M   'P 1'
#
loop_
_entity.id
_entity.type
_entity.pdbx_description
1 polymer ?
#
loop_
_entity_poly.entity_id
_entity_poly.type
_entity_poly.pdbx_seq_one_letter_code
_entity_poly.pdbx_strand_id
1 'polypeptide(L)'
;MGKEQLGNLVGDPFIVKGRTPASPAVLAAVGVGVCIIAGIVAFVSDDDRMVAGAVSAVGALVAVMGIVLVIAKRRRWHICLFENGAQVKTKAGRQTEILLDELAAISHQPKPHYANGIFTGVRHVLQLWRQQDPPKKPLVEIDCYIKAKKDQGETEAMQALADVASGAIGERLEQVIQGGGRVKSPGGLQLDAHSLHYGGKSLALDDIVETGVFDGKFCVWQKGDDFASLKLNPAEANILPIMAIVARHLAKREEQQGEPQGGGLGRILFERRQSKVLGWILLVIAIPLVLALVGIPLIYFARGLIRGYFRCHERGVSWRYAGKEKSLLYTQVASFTYSATRMYYNGAYTGTSLVMNFMTDDPKETPPIKYSTSVRNVDEDLDELREHIAAVVAQRLLHQYSETGAFEWTKALQVTAEGIRYRPPKLIGKGEWQSMSFEDYQGSSVQEGTFHLFARENEKSVFHCSISEPNFFPGLHALAAIIEPES
;
A
#
# COMPACT_ATOMS: atom_id res chain seq x y z
N MET A 1 14.08 -15.14 -35.23
CA MET A 1 15.03 -14.02 -35.08
C MET A 1 16.15 -14.49 -34.17
N GLY A 2 17.39 -14.11 -34.43
CA GLY A 2 18.53 -14.55 -33.63
C GLY A 2 18.69 -13.72 -32.36
N LYS A 3 19.32 -14.28 -31.32
CA LYS A 3 19.64 -13.59 -30.05
C LYS A 3 20.35 -12.25 -30.22
N GLU A 4 21.01 -12.04 -31.37
CA GLU A 4 21.72 -10.81 -31.73
C GLU A 4 20.85 -9.55 -31.69
N GLN A 5 19.52 -9.66 -31.88
CA GLN A 5 18.63 -8.49 -31.86
C GLN A 5 18.25 -8.01 -30.45
N LEU A 6 18.36 -8.87 -29.43
CA LEU A 6 17.94 -8.53 -28.07
C LEU A 6 18.94 -7.60 -27.36
N GLY A 7 20.19 -7.51 -27.84
CA GLY A 7 21.26 -6.75 -27.19
C GLY A 7 21.94 -7.55 -26.07
N ASN A 8 22.68 -6.85 -25.21
CA ASN A 8 23.34 -7.49 -24.07
C ASN A 8 22.33 -7.88 -22.99
N LEU A 9 22.70 -8.90 -22.20
CA LEU A 9 21.91 -9.33 -21.04
C LEU A 9 21.96 -8.25 -19.95
N VAL A 10 20.80 -7.82 -19.47
CA VAL A 10 20.66 -6.84 -18.38
C VAL A 10 20.33 -7.62 -17.10
N GLY A 11 21.37 -7.97 -16.35
CA GLY A 11 21.25 -8.73 -15.10
C GLY A 11 21.09 -10.23 -15.27
N ASP A 12 21.04 -10.96 -14.14
CA ASP A 12 20.97 -12.41 -14.16
C ASP A 12 19.56 -12.93 -14.53
N PRO A 13 19.44 -14.05 -15.28
CA PRO A 13 18.17 -14.69 -15.53
C PRO A 13 17.50 -15.12 -14.21
N PHE A 14 16.20 -14.88 -14.08
CA PHE A 14 15.45 -15.22 -12.87
C PHE A 14 14.24 -16.11 -13.18
N ILE A 15 13.77 -16.85 -12.16
CA ILE A 15 12.71 -17.86 -12.31
C ILE A 15 11.54 -17.55 -11.41
N VAL A 16 10.46 -17.00 -11.98
CA VAL A 16 9.24 -16.76 -11.21
C VAL A 16 8.28 -17.95 -11.28
N LYS A 17 7.71 -18.29 -10.13
CA LYS A 17 6.70 -19.36 -10.00
C LYS A 17 5.31 -18.78 -10.28
N GLY A 18 4.73 -19.21 -11.39
CA GLY A 18 3.38 -18.85 -11.78
C GLY A 18 2.33 -19.40 -10.82
N ARG A 19 1.21 -18.69 -10.72
CA ARG A 19 0.07 -19.07 -9.90
C ARG A 19 -0.56 -20.36 -10.43
N THR A 20 -0.97 -21.22 -9.50
CA THR A 20 -1.80 -22.37 -9.83
C THR A 20 -3.21 -21.88 -10.14
N PRO A 21 -3.79 -22.23 -11.31
CA PRO A 21 -5.19 -21.91 -11.58
C PRO A 21 -6.06 -22.49 -10.45
N ALA A 22 -7.15 -21.80 -10.10
CA ALA A 22 -8.03 -22.25 -9.03
C ALA A 22 -8.69 -23.60 -9.33
N SER A 23 -8.90 -23.95 -10.61
CA SER A 23 -9.65 -25.13 -11.03
C SER A 23 -9.12 -26.46 -10.48
N PRO A 24 -7.82 -26.79 -10.52
CA PRO A 24 -7.33 -28.04 -9.93
C PRO A 24 -7.34 -28.04 -8.39
N ALA A 25 -7.29 -26.89 -7.71
CA ALA A 25 -7.52 -26.82 -6.26
C ALA A 25 -8.99 -27.06 -5.90
N VAL A 26 -9.92 -26.55 -6.72
CA VAL A 26 -11.35 -26.84 -6.61
C VAL A 26 -11.63 -28.32 -6.84
N LEU A 27 -11.02 -28.94 -7.85
CA LEU A 27 -11.14 -30.40 -8.07
C LEU A 27 -10.62 -31.21 -6.88
N ALA A 28 -9.51 -30.80 -6.27
CA ALA A 28 -9.01 -31.45 -5.07
C ALA A 28 -9.98 -31.30 -3.89
N ALA A 29 -10.53 -30.09 -3.68
CA ALA A 29 -11.53 -29.84 -2.63
C ALA A 29 -12.83 -30.63 -2.85
N VAL A 30 -13.30 -30.73 -4.10
CA VAL A 30 -14.45 -31.55 -4.48
C VAL A 30 -14.15 -33.03 -4.20
N GLY A 31 -12.97 -33.53 -4.59
CA GLY A 31 -12.56 -34.91 -4.29
C GLY A 31 -12.56 -35.23 -2.80
N VAL A 32 -12.02 -34.32 -1.97
CA VAL A 32 -12.07 -34.44 -0.50
C VAL A 32 -13.51 -34.42 0.03
N GLY A 33 -14.35 -33.52 -0.50
CA GLY A 33 -15.77 -33.47 -0.14
C GLY A 33 -16.51 -34.77 -0.44
N VAL A 34 -16.24 -35.39 -1.60
CA VAL A 34 -16.79 -36.71 -1.97
C VAL A 34 -16.34 -37.79 -1.00
N CYS A 35 -15.07 -37.83 -0.59
CA CYS A 35 -14.59 -38.77 0.43
C CYS A 35 -15.33 -38.61 1.77
N ILE A 36 -15.53 -37.36 2.22
CA ILE A 36 -16.21 -37.09 3.50
C ILE A 36 -17.66 -37.56 3.45
N ILE A 37 -18.39 -37.23 2.38
CA ILE A 37 -19.79 -37.64 2.20
C ILE A 37 -19.88 -39.17 2.16
N ALA A 38 -18.99 -39.84 1.43
CA ALA A 38 -18.94 -41.28 1.36
C ALA A 38 -18.71 -41.93 2.74
N GLY A 39 -17.79 -41.37 3.53
CA GLY A 39 -17.54 -41.81 4.90
C GLY A 39 -18.75 -41.64 5.82
N ILE A 40 -19.51 -40.56 5.68
CA ILE A 40 -20.76 -40.34 6.44
C ILE A 40 -21.83 -41.34 6.02
N VAL A 41 -22.03 -41.55 4.71
CA VAL A 41 -23.00 -42.52 4.20
C VAL A 41 -22.67 -43.92 4.70
N ALA A 42 -21.40 -44.32 4.62
CA ALA A 42 -20.90 -45.59 5.14
C ALA A 42 -21.12 -45.80 6.63
N PHE A 43 -21.02 -44.74 7.41
CA PHE A 43 -21.22 -44.78 8.85
C PHE A 43 -22.69 -44.90 9.22
N VAL A 44 -23.59 -44.32 8.41
CA VAL A 44 -25.05 -44.35 8.65
C VAL A 44 -25.69 -45.61 8.08
N SER A 45 -25.20 -46.14 6.96
CA SER A 45 -25.66 -47.41 6.39
C SER A 45 -24.85 -48.55 6.99
N ASP A 46 -25.43 -49.27 7.94
CA ASP A 46 -24.76 -50.34 8.73
C ASP A 46 -24.23 -51.53 7.89
N ASP A 47 -24.41 -51.53 6.57
CA ASP A 47 -24.25 -52.73 5.74
C ASP A 47 -23.51 -52.56 4.39
N ASP A 48 -22.66 -51.54 4.21
CA ASP A 48 -21.92 -51.45 2.93
C ASP A 48 -20.52 -50.82 3.00
N ARG A 49 -19.67 -51.39 3.86
CA ARG A 49 -18.25 -51.01 4.00
C ARG A 49 -17.46 -51.09 2.69
N MET A 50 -17.89 -51.93 1.74
CA MET A 50 -17.24 -52.05 0.43
C MET A 50 -17.49 -50.84 -0.47
N VAL A 51 -18.75 -50.37 -0.57
CA VAL A 51 -19.11 -49.18 -1.35
C VAL A 51 -18.44 -47.94 -0.78
N ALA A 52 -18.43 -47.82 0.54
CA ALA A 52 -17.72 -46.79 1.28
C ALA A 52 -16.22 -46.73 0.96
N GLY A 53 -15.56 -47.89 0.97
CA GLY A 53 -14.14 -48.02 0.64
C GLY A 53 -13.83 -47.63 -0.80
N ALA A 54 -14.66 -48.08 -1.74
CA ALA A 54 -14.51 -47.75 -3.16
C ALA A 54 -14.67 -46.25 -3.42
N VAL A 55 -15.69 -45.60 -2.86
CA VAL A 55 -15.91 -44.16 -3.06
C VAL A 55 -14.81 -43.34 -2.37
N SER A 56 -14.34 -43.77 -1.20
CA SER A 56 -13.21 -43.12 -0.52
C SER A 56 -11.91 -43.22 -1.33
N ALA A 57 -11.63 -44.38 -1.93
CA ALA A 57 -10.47 -44.59 -2.79
C ALA A 57 -10.53 -43.72 -4.06
N VAL A 58 -11.70 -43.65 -4.71
CA VAL A 58 -11.92 -42.79 -5.89
C VAL A 58 -11.74 -41.32 -5.52
N GLY A 59 -12.32 -40.85 -4.42
CA GLY A 59 -12.17 -39.46 -4.00
C GLY A 59 -10.71 -39.11 -3.63
N ALA A 60 -9.98 -40.02 -2.98
CA ALA A 60 -8.56 -39.83 -2.68
C ALA A 60 -7.71 -39.78 -3.95
N LEU A 61 -7.99 -40.64 -4.94
CA LEU A 61 -7.34 -40.63 -6.23
C LEU A 61 -7.61 -39.32 -6.99
N VAL A 62 -8.85 -38.83 -6.98
CA VAL A 62 -9.22 -37.54 -7.59
C VAL A 62 -8.52 -36.38 -6.88
N ALA A 63 -8.41 -36.40 -5.55
CA ALA A 63 -7.71 -35.39 -4.78
C ALA A 63 -6.20 -35.38 -5.09
N VAL A 64 -5.55 -36.55 -5.08
CA VAL A 64 -4.12 -36.69 -5.42
C VAL A 64 -3.86 -36.28 -6.86
N MET A 65 -4.68 -36.75 -7.81
CA MET A 65 -4.57 -36.36 -9.21
C MET A 65 -4.80 -34.85 -9.39
N GLY A 66 -5.75 -34.27 -8.65
CA GLY A 66 -5.93 -32.82 -8.57
C GLY A 66 -4.66 -32.12 -8.12
N ILE A 67 -4.05 -32.53 -7.01
CA ILE A 67 -2.80 -31.97 -6.47
C ILE A 67 -1.63 -32.16 -7.45
N VAL A 68 -1.47 -33.34 -8.04
CA VAL A 68 -0.42 -33.61 -9.03
C VAL A 68 -0.63 -32.74 -10.26
N LEU A 69 -1.86 -32.56 -10.74
CA LEU A 69 -2.17 -31.64 -11.83
C LEU A 69 -1.90 -30.18 -11.43
N VAL A 70 -2.20 -29.77 -10.19
CA VAL A 70 -1.82 -28.45 -9.65
C VAL A 70 -0.30 -28.27 -9.75
N ILE A 71 0.47 -29.22 -9.22
CA ILE A 71 1.95 -29.14 -9.15
C ILE A 71 2.57 -29.22 -10.56
N ALA A 72 2.08 -30.12 -11.40
CA ALA A 72 2.55 -30.29 -12.77
C ALA A 72 2.27 -29.06 -13.63
N LYS A 73 1.09 -28.44 -13.45
CA LYS A 73 0.66 -27.20 -14.12
C LYS A 73 1.17 -25.92 -13.45
N ARG A 74 1.97 -25.98 -12.37
CA ARG A 74 2.69 -24.79 -11.88
C ARG A 74 3.57 -24.28 -13.01
N ARG A 75 3.12 -23.17 -13.61
CA ARG A 75 3.90 -22.47 -14.63
C ARG A 75 5.18 -22.00 -13.94
N ARG A 76 6.34 -22.33 -14.51
CA ARG A 76 7.59 -21.67 -14.17
C ARG A 76 7.95 -20.85 -15.39
N TRP A 77 8.28 -19.60 -15.14
CA TRP A 77 8.72 -18.65 -16.16
C TRP A 77 10.19 -18.41 -15.92
N HIS A 78 11.01 -18.71 -16.91
CA HIS A 78 12.40 -18.29 -16.94
C HIS A 78 12.44 -17.00 -17.75
N ILE A 79 12.84 -15.92 -17.12
CA ILE A 79 12.86 -14.59 -17.72
C ILE A 79 14.32 -14.15 -17.81
N CYS A 80 14.75 -13.83 -19.02
CA CYS A 80 16.03 -13.20 -19.28
C CYS A 80 15.76 -11.80 -19.83
N LEU A 81 16.30 -10.78 -19.17
CA LEU A 81 16.19 -9.38 -19.60
C LEU A 81 17.38 -9.03 -20.49
N PHE A 82 17.10 -8.30 -21.55
CA PHE A 82 18.09 -7.77 -22.47
C PHE A 82 17.84 -6.28 -22.70
N GLU A 83 18.81 -5.57 -23.25
CA GLU A 83 18.72 -4.12 -23.52
C GLU A 83 17.47 -3.75 -24.34
N ASN A 84 17.15 -4.55 -25.37
CA ASN A 84 16.06 -4.27 -26.32
C ASN A 84 14.84 -5.17 -26.14
N GLY A 85 14.80 -5.99 -25.09
CA GLY A 85 13.75 -7.01 -25.00
C GLY A 85 13.83 -7.92 -23.79
N ALA A 86 12.95 -8.91 -23.80
CA ALA A 86 12.97 -9.99 -22.83
C ALA A 86 12.72 -11.32 -23.53
N GLN A 87 13.37 -12.37 -23.04
CA GLN A 87 13.05 -13.74 -23.43
C GLN A 87 12.31 -14.42 -22.30
N VAL A 88 11.09 -14.87 -22.59
CA VAL A 88 10.24 -15.56 -21.63
C VAL A 88 10.10 -17.01 -22.05
N LYS A 89 10.71 -17.92 -21.28
CA LYS A 89 10.61 -19.36 -21.52
C LYS A 89 9.67 -20.01 -20.50
N THR A 90 8.66 -20.68 -21.01
CA THR A 90 7.72 -21.47 -20.19
C THR A 90 8.29 -22.86 -19.91
N LYS A 91 7.83 -23.50 -18.83
CA LYS A 91 8.13 -24.92 -18.53
C LYS A 91 7.79 -25.88 -19.69
N ALA A 92 6.82 -25.54 -20.53
CA ALA A 92 6.47 -26.32 -21.72
C ALA A 92 7.52 -26.24 -22.85
N GLY A 93 8.63 -25.55 -22.63
CA GLY A 93 9.69 -25.34 -23.62
C GLY A 93 9.38 -24.22 -24.62
N ARG A 94 8.14 -23.69 -24.64
CA ARG A 94 7.78 -22.55 -25.47
C ARG A 94 8.57 -21.33 -25.00
N GLN A 95 9.46 -20.87 -25.87
CA GLN A 95 10.24 -19.65 -25.75
C GLN A 95 9.53 -18.57 -26.55
N THR A 96 9.18 -17.48 -25.89
CA THR A 96 8.62 -16.29 -26.52
C THR A 96 9.64 -15.18 -26.36
N GLU A 97 10.12 -14.67 -27.48
CA GLU A 97 10.96 -13.48 -27.53
C GLU A 97 10.06 -12.25 -27.61
N ILE A 98 10.37 -11.26 -26.80
CA ILE A 98 9.62 -10.02 -26.67
C ILE A 98 10.62 -8.91 -26.99
N LEU A 99 10.46 -8.28 -28.15
CA LEU A 99 11.20 -7.07 -28.46
C LEU A 99 10.41 -5.87 -27.92
N LEU A 100 11.08 -4.90 -27.31
CA LEU A 100 10.43 -3.73 -26.72
C LEU A 100 9.78 -2.83 -27.77
N ASP A 101 10.29 -2.83 -29.00
CA ASP A 101 9.75 -2.09 -30.15
C ASP A 101 8.41 -2.67 -30.66
N GLU A 102 8.21 -3.98 -30.54
CA GLU A 102 6.98 -4.68 -30.95
C GLU A 102 5.82 -4.51 -29.96
N LEU A 103 6.08 -4.05 -28.73
CA LEU A 103 5.05 -3.94 -27.70
C LEU A 103 4.08 -2.78 -28.00
N ALA A 104 2.79 -3.07 -28.07
CA ALA A 104 1.76 -2.04 -28.19
C ALA A 104 1.11 -1.69 -26.85
N ALA A 105 1.14 -2.62 -25.89
CA ALA A 105 0.65 -2.35 -24.56
C ALA A 105 1.32 -3.17 -23.45
N ILE A 106 1.21 -2.63 -22.24
CA ILE A 106 1.62 -3.26 -20.98
C ILE A 106 0.59 -2.99 -19.89
N SER A 107 0.42 -3.95 -18.98
CA SER A 107 -0.15 -3.72 -17.66
C SER A 107 0.63 -4.51 -16.62
N HIS A 108 0.83 -3.92 -15.46
CA HIS A 108 1.52 -4.55 -14.34
C HIS A 108 0.81 -4.20 -13.05
N GLN A 109 0.49 -5.23 -12.27
CA GLN A 109 -0.18 -5.07 -10.98
C GLN A 109 0.60 -5.84 -9.92
N PRO A 110 1.53 -5.19 -9.20
CA PRO A 110 2.03 -5.72 -7.94
C PRO A 110 0.91 -5.62 -6.90
N LYS A 111 0.67 -6.71 -6.19
CA LYS A 111 -0.30 -6.76 -5.09
C LYS A 111 0.34 -7.43 -3.88
N PRO A 112 0.49 -6.72 -2.75
CA PRO A 112 1.01 -7.33 -1.53
C PRO A 112 0.07 -8.45 -1.09
N HIS A 113 0.65 -9.54 -0.60
CA HIS A 113 -0.07 -10.72 -0.15
C HIS A 113 0.25 -11.00 1.31
N TYR A 114 -0.81 -11.07 2.11
CA TYR A 114 -0.71 -11.32 3.54
C TYR A 114 -1.32 -12.69 3.85
N ALA A 115 -0.65 -13.47 4.69
CA ALA A 115 -1.21 -14.67 5.30
C ALA A 115 -1.22 -14.46 6.82
N ASN A 116 -2.40 -14.55 7.43
CA ASN A 116 -2.58 -14.26 8.86
C ASN A 116 -2.00 -12.88 9.25
N GLY A 117 -2.23 -11.85 8.41
CA GLY A 117 -1.78 -10.47 8.68
C GLY A 117 -0.28 -10.24 8.56
N ILE A 118 0.49 -11.28 8.28
CA ILE A 118 1.93 -11.18 8.05
C ILE A 118 2.14 -11.03 6.55
N PHE A 119 2.91 -10.03 6.15
CA PHE A 119 3.34 -9.88 4.76
C PHE A 119 4.15 -11.12 4.35
N THR A 120 3.64 -11.84 3.36
CA THR A 120 4.22 -13.12 2.91
C THR A 120 4.93 -13.01 1.56
N GLY A 121 4.70 -11.93 0.82
CA GLY A 121 5.24 -11.73 -0.53
C GLY A 121 4.38 -10.81 -1.38
N VAL A 122 4.76 -10.68 -2.65
CA VAL A 122 4.06 -9.86 -3.65
C VAL A 122 3.55 -10.76 -4.76
N ARG A 123 2.29 -10.59 -5.14
CA ARG A 123 1.74 -11.17 -6.37
C ARG A 123 1.92 -10.17 -7.50
N HIS A 124 2.55 -10.59 -8.58
CA HIS A 124 2.66 -9.79 -9.80
C HIS A 124 1.76 -10.38 -10.87
N VAL A 125 1.00 -9.51 -11.54
CA VAL A 125 0.31 -9.82 -12.80
C VAL A 125 0.86 -8.88 -13.86
N LEU A 126 1.73 -9.38 -14.74
CA LEU A 126 2.30 -8.65 -15.87
C LEU A 126 1.68 -9.18 -17.17
N GLN A 127 1.11 -8.29 -17.96
CA GLN A 127 0.54 -8.61 -19.27
C GLN A 127 1.19 -7.74 -20.33
N LEU A 128 1.55 -8.36 -21.46
CA LEU A 128 2.26 -7.72 -22.57
C LEU A 128 1.51 -8.03 -23.87
N TRP A 129 1.27 -7.01 -24.70
CA TRP A 129 0.58 -7.12 -26.00
C TRP A 129 1.47 -6.60 -27.12
N ARG A 130 1.47 -7.29 -28.27
CA ARG A 130 2.00 -6.75 -29.53
C ARG A 130 0.94 -5.94 -30.26
N GLN A 131 1.37 -5.21 -31.28
CA GLN A 131 0.49 -4.39 -32.11
C GLN A 131 -0.62 -5.20 -32.80
N GLN A 132 -0.34 -6.43 -33.23
CA GLN A 132 -1.33 -7.31 -33.86
C GLN A 132 -2.22 -8.08 -32.87
N ASP A 133 -1.92 -8.05 -31.57
CA ASP A 133 -2.65 -8.85 -30.60
C ASP A 133 -4.01 -8.21 -30.26
N PRO A 134 -5.09 -9.00 -30.13
CA PRO A 134 -6.38 -8.45 -29.73
C PRO A 134 -6.33 -8.01 -28.26
N PRO A 135 -7.05 -6.94 -27.87
CA PRO A 135 -6.95 -6.39 -26.50
C PRO A 135 -7.23 -7.39 -25.38
N LYS A 136 -8.04 -8.42 -25.64
CA LYS A 136 -8.43 -9.44 -24.65
C LYS A 136 -7.46 -10.62 -24.54
N LYS A 137 -6.41 -10.70 -25.38
CA LYS A 137 -5.45 -11.83 -25.36
C LYS A 137 -4.03 -11.28 -25.42
N PRO A 138 -3.37 -11.06 -24.27
CA PRO A 138 -1.97 -10.66 -24.26
C PRO A 138 -1.08 -11.75 -24.89
N LEU A 139 0.03 -11.33 -25.50
CA LEU A 139 1.11 -12.21 -25.97
C LEU A 139 1.62 -13.07 -24.82
N VAL A 140 1.89 -12.41 -23.69
CA VAL A 140 2.44 -13.00 -22.48
C VAL A 140 1.66 -12.49 -21.28
N GLU A 141 1.25 -13.43 -20.42
CA GLU A 141 0.63 -13.16 -19.13
C GLU A 141 1.41 -13.90 -18.04
N ILE A 142 2.13 -13.14 -17.22
CA ILE A 142 2.90 -13.62 -16.07
C ILE A 142 2.12 -13.29 -14.81
N ASP A 143 1.35 -14.26 -14.30
CA ASP A 143 0.76 -14.22 -12.95
C ASP A 143 1.63 -15.05 -12.02
N CYS A 144 2.43 -14.41 -11.18
CA CYS A 144 3.36 -15.07 -10.26
C CYS A 144 3.27 -14.54 -8.84
N TYR A 145 3.73 -15.36 -7.90
CA TYR A 145 3.81 -15.01 -6.48
C TYR A 145 5.25 -15.17 -6.00
N ILE A 146 5.82 -14.09 -5.49
CA ILE A 146 7.21 -13.99 -5.05
C ILE A 146 7.20 -13.85 -3.53
N LYS A 147 7.92 -14.73 -2.81
CA LYS A 147 7.88 -14.76 -1.34
C LYS A 147 8.75 -13.65 -0.75
N ALA A 148 8.25 -13.01 0.30
CA ALA A 148 9.01 -12.04 1.08
C ALA A 148 10.30 -12.68 1.66
N LYS A 149 11.36 -11.87 1.78
CA LYS A 149 12.71 -12.19 2.28
C LYS A 149 13.54 -13.16 1.45
N LYS A 150 12.95 -14.21 0.88
CA LYS A 150 13.72 -15.22 0.13
C LYS A 150 14.07 -14.74 -1.27
N ASP A 151 13.13 -14.04 -1.90
CA ASP A 151 13.12 -13.80 -3.33
C ASP A 151 13.01 -12.28 -3.64
N GLN A 152 13.54 -11.40 -2.78
CA GLN A 152 13.38 -9.93 -2.93
C GLN A 152 13.93 -9.42 -4.27
N GLY A 153 15.10 -9.91 -4.69
CA GLY A 153 15.67 -9.58 -6.00
C GLY A 153 14.78 -9.99 -7.18
N GLU A 154 13.93 -11.02 -7.04
CA GLU A 154 12.96 -11.38 -8.09
C GLU A 154 11.82 -10.38 -8.19
N THR A 155 11.38 -9.79 -7.06
CA THR A 155 10.38 -8.72 -7.06
C THR A 155 10.94 -7.46 -7.72
N GLU A 156 12.17 -7.08 -7.39
CA GLU A 156 12.87 -5.95 -8.00
C GLU A 156 13.08 -6.18 -9.51
N ALA A 157 13.48 -7.39 -9.93
CA ALA A 157 13.63 -7.73 -11.34
C ALA A 157 12.30 -7.71 -12.12
N MET A 158 11.19 -8.15 -11.51
CA MET A 158 9.85 -8.04 -12.11
C MET A 158 9.40 -6.60 -12.25
N GLN A 159 9.73 -5.73 -11.28
CA GLN A 159 9.44 -4.30 -11.35
C GLN A 159 10.29 -3.65 -12.45
N ALA A 160 11.60 -3.92 -12.49
CA ALA A 160 12.50 -3.41 -13.52
C ALA A 160 12.04 -3.80 -14.95
N LEU A 161 11.60 -5.04 -15.16
CA LEU A 161 11.01 -5.45 -16.45
C LEU A 161 9.78 -4.61 -16.82
N ALA A 162 8.88 -4.39 -15.85
CA ALA A 162 7.68 -3.60 -16.08
C ALA A 162 8.02 -2.13 -16.39
N ASP A 163 8.99 -1.56 -15.68
CA ASP A 163 9.43 -0.18 -15.84
C ASP A 163 10.12 0.04 -17.20
N VAL A 164 11.04 -0.84 -17.60
CA VAL A 164 11.71 -0.79 -18.91
C VAL A 164 10.69 -0.89 -20.05
N ALA A 165 9.77 -1.86 -19.98
CA ALA A 165 8.74 -2.01 -21.00
C ALA A 165 7.75 -0.86 -21.02
N SER A 166 7.36 -0.33 -19.86
CA SER A 166 6.52 0.87 -19.73
C SER A 166 7.21 2.11 -20.30
N GLY A 167 8.51 2.29 -20.05
CA GLY A 167 9.32 3.38 -20.59
C GLY A 167 9.36 3.36 -22.11
N ALA A 168 9.72 2.22 -22.71
CA ALA A 168 9.80 2.06 -24.16
C ALA A 168 8.44 2.30 -24.86
N ILE A 169 7.34 1.83 -24.27
CA ILE A 169 5.99 2.13 -24.77
C ILE A 169 5.68 3.63 -24.59
N GLY A 170 5.99 4.18 -23.42
CA GLY A 170 5.77 5.58 -23.07
C GLY A 170 6.41 6.56 -24.05
N GLU A 171 7.65 6.31 -24.48
CA GLU A 171 8.35 7.12 -25.48
C GLU A 171 7.60 7.15 -26.83
N ARG A 172 7.16 5.99 -27.32
CA ARG A 172 6.36 5.93 -28.55
C ARG A 172 5.01 6.63 -28.42
N LEU A 173 4.33 6.45 -27.29
CA LEU A 173 3.07 7.14 -27.01
C LEU A 173 3.28 8.66 -26.98
N GLU A 174 4.38 9.13 -26.39
CA GLU A 174 4.74 10.55 -26.34
C GLU A 174 5.03 11.12 -27.74
N GLN A 175 5.73 10.37 -28.61
CA GLN A 175 5.92 10.75 -30.03
C GLN A 175 4.59 10.90 -30.77
N VAL A 176 3.64 9.98 -30.54
CA VAL A 176 2.28 10.08 -31.13
C VAL A 176 1.57 11.33 -30.64
N ILE A 177 1.65 11.65 -29.35
CA ILE A 177 1.03 12.85 -28.75
C ILE A 177 1.68 14.13 -29.32
N GLN A 178 3.01 14.18 -29.41
CA GLN A 178 3.75 15.31 -29.99
C GLN A 178 3.42 15.54 -31.47
N GLY A 179 3.11 14.47 -32.21
CA GLY A 179 2.60 14.55 -33.59
C GLY A 179 1.14 15.00 -33.71
N GLY A 180 0.48 15.41 -32.62
CA GLY A 180 -0.93 15.79 -32.59
C GLY A 180 -1.90 14.59 -32.56
N GLY A 181 -1.37 13.38 -32.40
CA GLY A 181 -2.15 12.16 -32.25
C GLY A 181 -2.79 12.02 -30.88
N ARG A 182 -3.62 10.99 -30.74
CA ARG A 182 -4.23 10.60 -29.47
C ARG A 182 -3.94 9.14 -29.19
N VAL A 183 -3.44 8.86 -28.00
CA VAL A 183 -3.19 7.49 -27.54
C VAL A 183 -4.41 6.96 -26.80
N LYS A 184 -4.71 5.66 -26.97
CA LYS A 184 -5.88 5.01 -26.38
C LYS A 184 -5.47 3.73 -25.66
N SER A 185 -5.99 3.56 -24.46
CA SER A 185 -6.04 2.26 -23.79
C SER A 185 -7.27 1.46 -24.25
N PRO A 186 -7.21 0.13 -24.23
CA PRO A 186 -8.39 -0.71 -24.37
C PRO A 186 -9.51 -0.44 -23.35
N GLY A 187 -9.16 0.07 -22.16
CA GLY A 187 -10.09 0.45 -21.09
C GLY A 187 -10.85 1.75 -21.35
N GLY A 188 -10.59 2.43 -22.47
CA GLY A 188 -11.26 3.67 -22.85
C GLY A 188 -10.59 4.94 -22.32
N LEU A 189 -9.49 4.83 -21.55
CA LEU A 189 -8.60 5.96 -21.25
C LEU A 189 -7.97 6.45 -22.56
N GLN A 190 -8.00 7.75 -22.80
CA GLN A 190 -7.33 8.38 -23.93
C GLN A 190 -6.49 9.55 -23.43
N LEU A 191 -5.31 9.76 -24.01
CA LEU A 191 -4.46 10.90 -23.71
C LEU A 191 -4.11 11.59 -25.04
N ASP A 192 -4.28 12.91 -25.09
CA ASP A 192 -3.74 13.78 -26.13
C ASP A 192 -2.86 14.87 -25.50
N ALA A 193 -2.38 15.81 -26.30
CA ALA A 193 -1.41 16.82 -25.87
C ALA A 193 -1.90 17.75 -24.76
N HIS A 194 -3.23 17.85 -24.57
CA HIS A 194 -3.82 18.82 -23.66
C HIS A 194 -4.73 18.18 -22.62
N SER A 195 -5.18 16.94 -22.82
CA SER A 195 -6.23 16.37 -21.98
C SER A 195 -6.20 14.85 -21.85
N LEU A 196 -6.65 14.40 -20.69
CA LEU A 196 -6.88 13.01 -20.32
C LEU A 196 -8.38 12.72 -20.33
N HIS A 197 -8.82 11.76 -21.14
CA HIS A 197 -10.22 11.40 -21.32
C HIS A 197 -10.52 10.03 -20.74
N TYR A 198 -11.56 9.90 -19.90
CA TYR A 198 -12.02 8.61 -19.38
C TYR A 198 -13.50 8.64 -19.02
N GLY A 199 -14.27 7.64 -19.47
CA GLY A 199 -15.69 7.50 -19.12
C GLY A 199 -16.55 8.72 -19.47
N GLY A 200 -16.23 9.42 -20.56
CA GLY A 200 -16.92 10.64 -21.00
C GLY A 200 -16.47 11.93 -20.28
N LYS A 201 -15.59 11.83 -19.28
CA LYS A 201 -14.94 12.99 -18.67
C LYS A 201 -13.65 13.33 -19.42
N SER A 202 -13.38 14.63 -19.56
CA SER A 202 -12.13 15.18 -20.07
C SER A 202 -11.50 16.04 -18.99
N LEU A 203 -10.25 15.78 -18.64
CA LEU A 203 -9.46 16.56 -17.69
C LEU A 203 -8.31 17.22 -18.44
N ALA A 204 -8.20 18.55 -18.40
CA ALA A 204 -7.04 19.24 -18.95
C ALA A 204 -5.79 18.85 -18.16
N LEU A 205 -4.66 18.60 -18.84
CA LEU A 205 -3.40 18.27 -18.18
C LEU A 205 -2.94 19.40 -17.25
N ASP A 206 -3.19 20.64 -17.62
CA ASP A 206 -2.90 21.83 -16.81
C ASP A 206 -3.71 21.88 -15.51
N ASP A 207 -4.89 21.25 -15.48
CA ASP A 207 -5.74 21.18 -14.29
C ASP A 207 -5.39 19.99 -13.40
N ILE A 208 -4.61 19.00 -13.87
CA ILE A 208 -4.17 17.88 -13.05
C ILE A 208 -3.13 18.38 -12.08
N VAL A 209 -3.30 18.16 -10.77
CA VAL A 209 -2.31 18.53 -9.76
C VAL A 209 -1.39 17.38 -9.36
N GLU A 210 -1.87 16.13 -9.49
CA GLU A 210 -1.11 14.94 -9.13
C GLU A 210 -1.64 13.69 -9.84
N THR A 211 -0.76 12.70 -10.01
CA THR A 211 -1.13 11.31 -10.24
C THR A 211 -0.42 10.35 -9.28
N GLY A 212 -1.07 9.27 -8.85
CA GLY A 212 -0.47 8.32 -7.92
C GLY A 212 -1.31 7.09 -7.68
N VAL A 213 -0.75 6.07 -7.01
CA VAL A 213 -1.50 4.87 -6.64
C VAL A 213 -2.15 5.08 -5.27
N PHE A 214 -3.47 4.91 -5.17
CA PHE A 214 -4.21 5.01 -3.92
C PHE A 214 -5.32 3.96 -3.87
N ASP A 215 -5.39 3.17 -2.78
CA ASP A 215 -6.32 2.03 -2.64
C ASP A 215 -6.22 1.04 -3.83
N GLY A 216 -4.98 0.78 -4.27
CA GLY A 216 -4.68 -0.11 -5.40
C GLY A 216 -5.17 0.37 -6.77
N LYS A 217 -5.50 1.66 -6.91
CA LYS A 217 -5.94 2.29 -8.16
C LYS A 217 -5.04 3.46 -8.52
N PHE A 218 -4.82 3.70 -9.80
CA PHE A 218 -4.22 4.95 -10.25
C PHE A 218 -5.25 6.06 -10.14
N CYS A 219 -4.96 7.05 -9.33
CA CYS A 219 -5.80 8.20 -9.07
C CYS A 219 -5.20 9.43 -9.75
N VAL A 220 -6.07 10.27 -10.30
CA VAL A 220 -5.71 11.56 -10.91
C VAL A 220 -6.50 12.63 -10.16
N TRP A 221 -5.80 13.61 -9.60
CA TRP A 221 -6.40 14.71 -8.84
C TRP A 221 -6.42 15.98 -9.67
N GLN A 222 -7.55 16.66 -9.69
CA GLN A 222 -7.72 17.96 -10.35
C GLN A 222 -7.53 19.10 -9.33
N LYS A 223 -7.08 20.26 -9.82
CA LYS A 223 -6.93 21.48 -9.03
C LYS A 223 -8.24 21.86 -8.35
N GLY A 224 -8.18 22.04 -7.02
CA GLY A 224 -9.33 22.40 -6.19
C GLY A 224 -10.18 21.22 -5.73
N ASP A 225 -9.91 20.00 -6.20
CA ASP A 225 -10.59 18.80 -5.74
C ASP A 225 -9.74 18.03 -4.71
N ASP A 226 -10.32 17.78 -3.53
CA ASP A 226 -9.70 16.93 -2.52
C ASP A 226 -9.71 15.43 -2.92
N PHE A 227 -10.63 15.05 -3.80
CA PHE A 227 -10.83 13.68 -4.26
C PHE A 227 -10.23 13.46 -5.64
N ALA A 228 -9.76 12.24 -5.88
CA ALA A 228 -9.36 11.83 -7.21
C ALA A 228 -10.55 11.93 -8.19
N SER A 229 -10.40 12.80 -9.18
CA SER A 229 -11.39 13.07 -10.23
C SER A 229 -11.52 11.86 -11.18
N LEU A 230 -10.43 11.10 -11.35
CA LEU A 230 -10.39 9.79 -12.01
C LEU A 230 -9.77 8.71 -11.13
N LYS A 231 -10.29 7.47 -11.23
CA LYS A 231 -9.72 6.27 -10.60
C LYS A 231 -9.65 5.15 -11.65
N LEU A 232 -8.43 4.73 -11.96
CA LEU A 232 -8.08 3.82 -13.04
C LEU A 232 -7.56 2.52 -12.47
N ASN A 233 -7.86 1.40 -13.12
CA ASN A 233 -7.37 0.09 -12.70
C ASN A 233 -5.96 -0.15 -13.28
N PRO A 234 -4.90 -0.31 -12.46
CA PRO A 234 -3.54 -0.54 -12.97
C PRO A 234 -3.40 -1.80 -13.84
N ALA A 235 -4.32 -2.75 -13.70
CA ALA A 235 -4.32 -3.97 -14.50
C ALA A 235 -4.78 -3.75 -15.96
N GLU A 236 -5.34 -2.59 -16.31
CA GLU A 236 -5.73 -2.27 -17.68
C GLU A 236 -4.52 -1.90 -18.54
N ALA A 237 -4.54 -2.35 -19.79
CA ALA A 237 -3.49 -2.11 -20.76
C ALA A 237 -3.24 -0.60 -20.97
N ASN A 238 -1.97 -0.20 -21.02
CA ASN A 238 -1.50 1.17 -21.22
C ASN A 238 -1.80 2.19 -20.11
N ILE A 239 -2.39 1.80 -18.97
CA ILE A 239 -2.56 2.73 -17.86
C ILE A 239 -1.19 3.21 -17.35
N LEU A 240 -0.26 2.29 -17.09
CA LEU A 240 1.08 2.61 -16.60
C LEU A 240 1.87 3.60 -17.48
N PRO A 241 2.09 3.34 -18.78
CA PRO A 241 2.85 4.26 -19.62
C PRO A 241 2.14 5.61 -19.81
N ILE A 242 0.79 5.63 -19.86
CA ILE A 242 0.03 6.88 -19.94
C ILE A 242 0.21 7.70 -18.65
N MET A 243 0.11 7.07 -17.47
CA MET A 243 0.33 7.75 -16.20
C MET A 243 1.78 8.23 -16.03
N ALA A 244 2.77 7.49 -16.55
CA ALA A 244 4.15 7.93 -16.55
C ALA A 244 4.35 9.21 -17.41
N ILE A 245 3.67 9.33 -18.55
CA ILE A 245 3.68 10.56 -19.37
C ILE A 245 3.05 11.73 -18.60
N VAL A 246 1.90 11.50 -17.95
CA VAL A 246 1.24 12.53 -17.14
C VAL A 246 2.15 12.97 -15.99
N ALA A 247 2.76 12.03 -15.26
CA ALA A 247 3.69 12.33 -14.17
C ALA A 247 4.89 13.16 -14.64
N ARG A 248 5.49 12.85 -15.79
CA ARG A 248 6.57 13.68 -16.39
C ARG A 248 6.10 15.09 -16.73
N HIS A 249 4.87 15.25 -17.20
CA HIS A 249 4.30 16.57 -17.49
C HIS A 249 4.10 17.37 -16.19
N LEU A 250 3.65 16.73 -15.12
CA LEU A 250 3.49 17.36 -13.80
C LEU A 250 4.84 17.79 -13.20
N ALA A 251 5.86 16.92 -13.26
CA ALA A 251 7.20 17.23 -12.76
C ALA A 251 7.82 18.44 -13.48
N LYS A 252 7.73 18.49 -14.82
CA LYS A 252 8.17 19.66 -15.60
C LYS A 252 7.45 20.95 -15.21
N ARG A 253 6.18 20.86 -14.81
CA ARG A 253 5.40 22.02 -14.38
C ARG A 253 5.80 22.47 -12.97
N GLU A 254 6.04 21.53 -12.06
CA GLU A 254 6.51 21.82 -10.70
C GLU A 254 7.86 22.55 -10.71
N GLU A 255 8.80 22.09 -11.56
CA GLU A 255 10.07 22.78 -11.80
C GLU A 255 9.90 24.23 -12.29
N GLN A 256 8.84 24.51 -13.06
CA GLN A 256 8.57 25.85 -13.63
C GLN A 256 7.80 26.78 -12.68
N GLN A 257 6.87 26.23 -11.88
CA GLN A 257 5.94 27.02 -11.07
C GLN A 257 6.37 27.17 -9.60
N GLY A 258 7.36 26.39 -9.14
CA GLY A 258 7.75 26.33 -7.74
C GLY A 258 6.66 25.68 -6.86
N GLU A 259 6.92 25.61 -5.56
CA GLU A 259 5.97 24.99 -4.62
C GLU A 259 4.60 25.69 -4.67
N PRO A 260 3.50 24.93 -4.82
CA PRO A 260 2.16 25.50 -4.90
C PRO A 260 1.75 26.17 -3.57
N GLN A 261 1.61 27.50 -3.58
CA GLN A 261 1.24 28.33 -2.41
C GLN A 261 -0.24 28.20 -1.96
N GLY A 262 -0.89 27.04 -2.11
CA GLY A 262 -2.30 26.90 -1.74
C GLY A 262 -2.53 26.76 -0.23
N GLY A 263 -3.35 27.60 0.41
CA GLY A 263 -3.66 27.50 1.85
C GLY A 263 -4.60 26.35 2.29
N GLY A 264 -4.78 25.30 1.47
CA GLY A 264 -5.69 24.18 1.74
C GLY A 264 -5.02 22.97 2.41
N LEU A 265 -5.81 21.99 2.86
CA LEU A 265 -5.28 20.74 3.44
C LEU A 265 -4.50 19.88 2.44
N GLY A 266 -4.69 20.12 1.13
CA GLY A 266 -4.09 19.29 0.07
C GLY A 266 -4.91 18.03 -0.20
N ARG A 267 -4.33 17.12 -0.98
CA ARG A 267 -5.00 15.90 -1.46
C ARG A 267 -5.30 14.95 -0.31
N ILE A 268 -6.34 14.13 -0.44
CA ILE A 268 -6.62 13.05 0.51
C ILE A 268 -5.63 11.91 0.30
N LEU A 269 -4.76 11.67 1.29
CA LEU A 269 -3.84 10.54 1.37
C LEU A 269 -4.45 9.31 2.05
N PHE A 270 -5.50 9.49 2.84
CA PHE A 270 -6.20 8.42 3.52
C PHE A 270 -7.63 8.84 3.84
N GLU A 271 -8.62 8.00 3.53
CA GLU A 271 -10.00 8.21 3.97
C GLU A 271 -10.53 6.95 4.64
N ARG A 272 -11.03 7.11 5.87
CA ARG A 272 -11.78 6.07 6.55
C ARG A 272 -13.14 6.59 6.97
N ARG A 273 -14.17 6.05 6.33
CA ARG A 273 -15.56 6.24 6.76
C ARG A 273 -15.83 5.39 7.99
N GLN A 274 -16.59 5.93 8.93
CA GLN A 274 -17.06 5.14 10.06
C GLN A 274 -17.92 3.97 9.58
N SER A 275 -17.91 2.85 10.32
CA SER A 275 -18.73 1.69 9.96
C SER A 275 -20.19 2.09 9.89
N LYS A 276 -20.79 1.93 8.70
CA LYS A 276 -22.22 2.21 8.50
C LYS A 276 -23.11 1.21 9.25
N VAL A 277 -22.57 0.05 9.64
CA VAL A 277 -23.34 -1.03 10.29
C VAL A 277 -23.98 -0.53 11.57
N LEU A 278 -23.21 0.12 12.45
CA LEU A 278 -23.76 0.67 13.68
C LEU A 278 -24.81 1.75 13.40
N GLY A 279 -24.54 2.64 12.43
CA GLY A 279 -25.51 3.66 12.01
C GLY A 279 -26.81 3.05 11.47
N TRP A 280 -26.75 1.98 10.68
CA TRP A 280 -27.93 1.26 10.19
C TRP A 280 -28.69 0.54 11.30
N ILE A 281 -27.99 -0.13 12.24
CA ILE A 281 -28.61 -0.77 13.40
C ILE A 281 -29.37 0.27 14.22
N LEU A 282 -28.74 1.42 14.51
CA LEU A 282 -29.40 2.50 15.24
C LEU A 282 -30.59 3.06 14.48
N LEU A 283 -30.51 3.18 13.15
CA LEU A 283 -31.62 3.65 12.32
C LEU A 283 -32.80 2.68 12.36
N VAL A 284 -32.56 1.37 12.29
CA VAL A 284 -33.60 0.33 12.41
C VAL A 284 -34.27 0.36 13.79
N ILE A 285 -33.50 0.53 14.86
CA ILE A 285 -34.03 0.66 16.22
C ILE A 285 -34.80 1.97 16.41
N ALA A 286 -34.36 3.05 15.75
CA ALA A 286 -34.96 4.37 15.90
C ALA A 286 -36.36 4.48 15.30
N ILE A 287 -36.63 3.80 14.18
CA ILE A 287 -37.91 3.86 13.46
C ILE A 287 -39.12 3.54 14.37
N PRO A 288 -39.20 2.40 15.08
CA PRO A 288 -40.33 2.12 15.97
C PRO A 288 -40.40 3.08 17.17
N LEU A 289 -39.27 3.66 17.59
CA LEU A 289 -39.20 4.62 18.69
C LEU A 289 -39.60 6.05 18.30
N VAL A 290 -39.87 6.33 17.02
CA VAL A 290 -40.28 7.67 16.56
C VAL A 290 -41.59 8.10 17.24
N LEU A 291 -42.53 7.16 17.44
CA LEU A 291 -43.79 7.44 18.13
C LEU A 291 -43.61 7.92 19.58
N ALA A 292 -42.50 7.53 20.22
CA ALA A 292 -42.15 7.96 21.58
C ALA A 292 -41.30 9.25 21.60
N LEU A 293 -41.15 9.95 20.47
CA LEU A 293 -40.25 11.12 20.27
C LEU A 293 -38.75 10.85 20.49
N VAL A 294 -38.37 9.72 21.09
CA VAL A 294 -36.97 9.28 21.27
C VAL A 294 -36.32 8.84 19.95
N GLY A 295 -37.11 8.36 18.98
CA GLY A 295 -36.58 7.92 17.69
C GLY A 295 -35.96 9.06 16.85
N ILE A 296 -36.47 10.30 16.99
CA ILE A 296 -36.00 11.46 16.22
C ILE A 296 -34.52 11.77 16.50
N PRO A 297 -34.08 12.01 17.76
CA PRO A 297 -32.66 12.26 18.04
C PRO A 297 -31.78 11.05 17.65
N LEU A 298 -32.29 9.83 17.77
CA LEU A 298 -31.55 8.62 17.39
C LEU A 298 -31.33 8.54 15.86
N ILE A 299 -32.31 8.94 15.04
CA ILE A 299 -32.15 9.07 13.58
C ILE A 299 -31.10 10.11 13.22
N TYR A 300 -31.13 11.30 13.85
CA TYR A 300 -30.12 12.33 13.61
C TYR A 300 -28.71 11.87 13.98
N PHE A 301 -28.58 11.18 15.12
CA PHE A 301 -27.32 10.60 15.56
C PHE A 301 -26.82 9.51 14.60
N ALA A 302 -27.69 8.57 14.21
CA ALA A 302 -27.38 7.51 13.24
C ALA A 302 -26.93 8.08 11.89
N ARG A 303 -27.64 9.10 11.39
CA ARG A 303 -27.28 9.79 10.13
C ARG A 303 -25.95 10.54 10.26
N GLY A 304 -25.65 11.08 11.44
CA GLY A 304 -24.36 11.66 11.79
C GLY A 304 -23.21 10.65 11.71
N LEU A 305 -23.40 9.45 12.26
CA LEU A 305 -22.41 8.36 12.21
C LEU A 305 -22.20 7.85 10.78
N ILE A 306 -23.27 7.67 10.00
CA ILE A 306 -23.19 7.19 8.60
C ILE A 306 -22.40 8.16 7.71
N ARG A 307 -22.44 9.45 8.03
CA ARG A 307 -21.75 10.52 7.31
C ARG A 307 -20.37 10.86 7.88
N GLY A 308 -19.99 10.26 9.01
CA GLY A 308 -18.71 10.51 9.64
C GLY A 308 -17.55 9.94 8.83
N TYR A 309 -16.50 10.73 8.67
CA TYR A 309 -15.25 10.31 8.04
C TYR A 309 -14.07 10.92 8.78
N PHE A 310 -12.95 10.21 8.70
CA PHE A 310 -11.64 10.71 9.05
C PHE A 310 -10.81 10.70 7.77
N ARG A 311 -10.16 11.83 7.47
CA ARG A 311 -9.30 11.97 6.30
C ARG A 311 -7.95 12.54 6.73
N CYS A 312 -6.89 11.89 6.28
CA CYS A 312 -5.58 12.51 6.26
C CYS A 312 -5.37 13.07 4.87
N HIS A 313 -4.92 14.31 4.85
CA HIS A 313 -4.53 15.03 3.66
C HIS A 313 -3.02 15.23 3.68
N GLU A 314 -2.46 15.74 2.59
CA GLU A 314 -1.02 16.00 2.51
C GLU A 314 -0.50 16.96 3.56
N ARG A 315 -1.27 18.01 3.85
CA ARG A 315 -0.85 19.13 4.72
C ARG A 315 -1.67 19.20 6.00
N GLY A 316 -2.56 18.26 6.24
CA GLY A 316 -3.38 18.26 7.44
C GLY A 316 -4.33 17.10 7.55
N VAL A 317 -5.20 17.15 8.54
CA VAL A 317 -6.17 16.11 8.85
C VAL A 317 -7.53 16.74 9.03
N SER A 318 -8.57 16.08 8.53
CA SER A 318 -9.95 16.46 8.74
C SER A 318 -10.75 15.33 9.36
N TRP A 319 -11.63 15.67 10.30
CA TRP A 319 -12.51 14.74 10.97
C TRP A 319 -13.93 15.29 11.03
N ARG A 320 -14.85 14.56 10.41
CA ARG A 320 -16.28 14.86 10.46
C ARG A 320 -17.00 13.87 11.38
N TYR A 321 -17.67 14.39 12.38
CA TYR A 321 -18.48 13.60 13.32
C TYR A 321 -19.77 14.34 13.68
N ALA A 322 -20.90 13.65 13.57
CA ALA A 322 -22.23 14.19 13.91
C ALA A 322 -22.54 15.56 13.27
N GLY A 323 -22.08 15.79 12.03
CA GLY A 323 -22.31 17.02 11.28
C GLY A 323 -21.30 18.14 11.53
N LYS A 324 -20.47 18.06 12.58
CA LYS A 324 -19.34 18.97 12.80
C LYS A 324 -18.12 18.46 12.05
N GLU A 325 -17.39 19.36 11.43
CA GLU A 325 -16.12 19.08 10.77
C GLU A 325 -15.02 19.86 11.48
N LYS A 326 -13.95 19.15 11.86
CA LYS A 326 -12.72 19.72 12.37
C LYS A 326 -11.65 19.52 11.32
N SER A 327 -10.81 20.52 11.10
CA SER A 327 -9.61 20.39 10.29
C SER A 327 -8.42 20.94 11.06
N LEU A 328 -7.25 20.40 10.79
CA LEU A 328 -6.01 20.77 11.44
C LEU A 328 -4.87 20.64 10.44
N LEU A 329 -4.13 21.72 10.19
CA LEU A 329 -2.91 21.65 9.38
C LEU A 329 -1.81 20.94 10.19
N TYR A 330 -0.92 20.21 9.51
CA TYR A 330 0.20 19.55 10.18
C TYR A 330 1.18 20.55 10.79
N THR A 331 1.29 21.75 10.24
CA THR A 331 2.05 22.86 10.84
C THR A 331 1.49 23.32 12.19
N GLN A 332 0.19 23.12 12.43
CA GLN A 332 -0.49 23.42 13.70
C GLN A 332 -0.42 22.26 14.70
N VAL A 333 0.11 21.10 14.29
CA VAL A 333 0.28 19.94 15.17
C VAL A 333 1.55 20.14 16.01
N ALA A 334 1.36 20.32 17.31
CA ALA A 334 2.43 20.39 18.29
C ALA A 334 2.94 19.00 18.69
N SER A 335 2.03 18.02 18.72
CA SER A 335 2.40 16.64 19.01
C SER A 335 1.58 15.63 18.22
N PHE A 336 2.27 14.68 17.60
CA PHE A 336 1.67 13.56 16.89
C PHE A 336 1.93 12.23 17.62
N THR A 337 0.88 11.46 17.87
CA THR A 337 0.98 10.10 18.41
C THR A 337 0.41 9.12 17.40
N TYR A 338 1.15 8.06 17.09
CA TYR A 338 0.71 6.95 16.25
C TYR A 338 0.87 5.63 17.00
N SER A 339 -0.18 4.81 17.03
CA SER A 339 -0.14 3.47 17.60
C SER A 339 -0.91 2.51 16.71
N ALA A 340 -0.25 1.44 16.28
CA ALA A 340 -0.84 0.39 15.47
C ALA A 340 -0.57 -0.98 16.11
N THR A 341 -1.59 -1.56 16.73
CA THR A 341 -1.50 -2.88 17.38
C THR A 341 -2.20 -3.92 16.52
N ARG A 342 -1.45 -4.89 15.99
CA ARG A 342 -2.03 -6.04 15.28
C ARG A 342 -2.81 -6.91 16.25
N MET A 343 -4.06 -7.23 15.88
CA MET A 343 -4.97 -8.06 16.67
C MET A 343 -5.02 -9.46 16.09
N TYR A 344 -4.87 -10.47 16.96
CA TYR A 344 -4.95 -11.89 16.59
C TYR A 344 -6.06 -12.57 17.40
N TYR A 345 -6.78 -13.48 16.76
CA TYR A 345 -7.76 -14.37 17.40
C TYR A 345 -7.48 -15.80 16.92
N ASN A 346 -7.18 -16.71 17.85
CA ASN A 346 -6.77 -18.09 17.55
C ASN A 346 -5.60 -18.19 16.56
N GLY A 347 -4.61 -17.30 16.69
CA GLY A 347 -3.45 -17.22 15.79
C GLY A 347 -3.73 -16.63 14.40
N ALA A 348 -4.98 -16.33 14.07
CA ALA A 348 -5.35 -15.65 12.85
C ALA A 348 -5.45 -14.13 13.09
N TYR A 349 -4.82 -13.34 12.23
CA TYR A 349 -4.94 -11.89 12.27
C TYR A 349 -6.37 -11.44 11.93
N THR A 350 -6.96 -10.62 12.81
CA THR A 350 -8.32 -10.11 12.67
C THR A 350 -8.39 -8.64 12.27
N GLY A 351 -7.26 -7.93 12.32
CA GLY A 351 -7.14 -6.52 11.96
C GLY A 351 -6.04 -5.82 12.76
N THR A 352 -5.81 -4.54 12.47
CA THR A 352 -4.91 -3.67 13.23
C THR A 352 -5.74 -2.61 13.94
N SER A 353 -5.59 -2.51 15.26
CA SER A 353 -6.12 -1.42 16.07
C SER A 353 -5.22 -0.20 15.90
N LEU A 354 -5.76 0.84 15.27
CA LEU A 354 -5.06 2.07 14.94
C LEU A 354 -5.53 3.19 15.87
N VAL A 355 -4.60 3.96 16.40
CA VAL A 355 -4.83 5.19 17.15
C VAL A 355 -3.92 6.29 16.63
N MET A 356 -4.49 7.44 16.31
CA MET A 356 -3.77 8.65 15.93
C MET A 356 -4.25 9.81 16.81
N ASN A 357 -3.32 10.55 17.42
CA ASN A 357 -3.63 11.77 18.14
C ASN A 357 -2.85 12.94 17.54
N PHE A 358 -3.57 14.00 17.18
CA PHE A 358 -3.02 15.26 16.69
C PHE A 358 -3.32 16.34 17.73
N MET A 359 -2.30 16.66 18.52
CA MET A 359 -2.35 17.66 19.58
C MET A 359 -1.85 18.99 19.05
N THR A 360 -2.46 20.08 19.50
CA THR A 360 -2.12 21.47 19.16
C THR A 360 -1.48 22.17 20.36
N ASP A 361 -0.84 23.31 20.13
CA ASP A 361 -0.23 24.12 21.20
C ASP A 361 -1.29 24.71 22.14
N ASP A 362 -2.38 25.24 21.55
CA ASP A 362 -3.54 25.71 22.28
C ASP A 362 -4.81 24.92 21.89
N PRO A 363 -5.18 23.90 22.69
CA PRO A 363 -6.41 23.12 22.49
C PRO A 363 -7.71 23.94 22.56
N LYS A 364 -7.70 25.15 23.12
CA LYS A 364 -8.88 26.02 23.19
C LYS A 364 -9.13 26.73 21.87
N GLU A 365 -8.07 27.23 21.24
CA GLU A 365 -8.15 27.91 19.94
C GLU A 365 -8.33 26.89 18.81
N THR A 366 -7.48 25.86 18.77
CA THR A 366 -7.52 24.82 17.75
C THR A 366 -7.69 23.45 18.42
N PRO A 367 -8.90 22.88 18.47
CA PRO A 367 -9.15 21.64 19.20
C PRO A 367 -8.39 20.44 18.63
N PRO A 368 -7.83 19.56 19.48
CA PRO A 368 -7.12 18.38 19.01
C PRO A 368 -8.04 17.40 18.29
N ILE A 369 -7.45 16.60 17.39
CA ILE A 369 -8.13 15.51 16.68
C ILE A 369 -7.59 14.18 17.21
N LYS A 370 -8.50 13.35 17.73
CA LYS A 370 -8.20 11.98 18.16
C LYS A 370 -8.98 11.01 17.29
N TYR A 371 -8.27 10.06 16.72
CA TYR A 371 -8.83 9.03 15.87
C TYR A 371 -8.44 7.64 16.38
N SER A 372 -9.41 6.74 16.42
CA SER A 372 -9.20 5.35 16.81
C SER A 372 -10.11 4.45 15.97
N THR A 373 -9.55 3.38 15.41
CA THR A 373 -10.31 2.47 14.56
C THR A 373 -9.67 1.08 14.51
N SER A 374 -10.37 0.12 13.92
CA SER A 374 -9.80 -1.16 13.51
C SER A 374 -9.84 -1.27 11.99
N VAL A 375 -8.69 -1.55 11.41
CA VAL A 375 -8.51 -1.74 9.97
C VAL A 375 -8.13 -3.18 9.65
N ARG A 376 -8.27 -3.60 8.39
CA ARG A 376 -7.84 -4.91 7.92
C ARG A 376 -7.11 -4.73 6.59
N ASN A 377 -5.95 -5.37 6.45
CA ASN A 377 -5.19 -5.45 5.19
C ASN A 377 -4.77 -4.09 4.60
N VAL A 378 -4.42 -3.12 5.45
CA VAL A 378 -3.94 -1.78 5.03
C VAL A 378 -2.74 -1.34 5.87
N ASP A 379 -1.97 -2.30 6.38
CA ASP A 379 -0.84 -1.98 7.27
C ASP A 379 0.22 -1.12 6.55
N GLU A 380 0.47 -1.38 5.26
CA GLU A 380 1.45 -0.65 4.44
C GLU A 380 1.03 0.81 4.20
N ASP A 381 -0.20 1.04 3.70
CA ASP A 381 -0.76 2.40 3.55
C ASP A 381 -0.72 3.21 4.86
N LEU A 382 -0.89 2.54 6.00
CA LEU A 382 -0.84 3.19 7.32
C LEU A 382 0.58 3.52 7.77
N ASP A 383 1.55 2.66 7.44
CA ASP A 383 2.97 2.94 7.68
C ASP A 383 3.43 4.10 6.79
N GLU A 384 3.10 4.11 5.49
CA GLU A 384 3.40 5.24 4.59
C GLU A 384 2.77 6.55 5.09
N LEU A 385 1.50 6.49 5.49
CA LEU A 385 0.81 7.64 6.07
C LEU A 385 1.49 8.12 7.36
N ARG A 386 1.94 7.21 8.22
CA ARG A 386 2.69 7.56 9.43
C ARG A 386 3.98 8.27 9.08
N GLU A 387 4.77 7.72 8.15
CA GLU A 387 6.04 8.31 7.72
C GLU A 387 5.83 9.72 7.15
N HIS A 388 4.84 9.89 6.27
CA HIS A 388 4.48 11.20 5.72
C HIS A 388 4.15 12.22 6.80
N ILE A 389 3.23 11.89 7.72
CA ILE A 389 2.83 12.80 8.80
C ILE A 389 4.02 13.09 9.71
N ALA A 390 4.81 12.07 10.05
CA ALA A 390 5.96 12.21 10.92
C ALA A 390 7.01 13.16 10.33
N ALA A 391 7.31 13.03 9.03
CA ALA A 391 8.25 13.90 8.33
C ALA A 391 7.78 15.37 8.33
N VAL A 392 6.50 15.63 8.05
CA VAL A 392 5.97 17.01 8.06
C VAL A 392 6.02 17.62 9.47
N VAL A 393 5.66 16.86 10.51
CA VAL A 393 5.74 17.36 11.90
C VAL A 393 7.19 17.49 12.36
N ALA A 394 8.11 16.65 11.86
CA ALA A 394 9.54 16.73 12.15
C ALA A 394 10.16 18.06 11.69
N GLN A 395 9.71 18.62 10.56
CA GLN A 395 10.18 19.94 10.08
C GLN A 395 9.99 21.03 11.14
N ARG A 396 8.89 20.99 11.91
CA ARG A 396 8.64 21.91 13.02
C ARG A 396 9.64 21.70 14.17
N LEU A 397 9.95 20.45 14.52
CA LEU A 397 10.95 20.13 15.55
C LEU A 397 12.35 20.58 15.12
N LEU A 398 12.70 20.41 13.84
CA LEU A 398 13.94 20.89 13.26
C LEU A 398 14.02 22.42 13.26
N HIS A 399 12.91 23.11 12.98
CA HIS A 399 12.85 24.56 13.09
C HIS A 399 13.09 25.01 14.54
N GLN A 400 12.41 24.40 15.52
CA GLN A 400 12.64 24.67 16.95
C GLN A 400 14.10 24.40 17.35
N TYR A 401 14.69 23.32 16.85
CA TYR A 401 16.09 22.98 17.07
C TYR A 401 17.03 24.06 16.52
N SER A 402 16.76 24.55 15.31
CA SER A 402 17.58 25.61 14.68
C SER A 402 17.54 26.92 15.46
N GLU A 403 16.41 27.25 16.10
CA GLU A 403 16.25 28.47 16.88
C GLU A 403 16.81 28.38 18.29
N THR A 404 16.61 27.23 18.96
CA THR A 404 16.87 27.08 20.40
C THR A 404 18.03 26.15 20.74
N GLY A 405 18.55 25.42 19.74
CA GLY A 405 19.55 24.37 19.93
C GLY A 405 19.01 23.11 20.61
N ALA A 406 17.68 22.97 20.78
CA ALA A 406 17.07 21.80 21.39
C ALA A 406 15.60 21.60 21.00
N PHE A 407 15.11 20.36 21.09
CA PHE A 407 13.67 20.08 21.06
C PHE A 407 13.31 18.89 21.96
N GLU A 408 12.09 18.91 22.49
CA GLU A 408 11.55 17.77 23.24
C GLU A 408 11.06 16.69 22.27
N TRP A 409 11.70 15.53 22.27
CA TRP A 409 11.31 14.40 21.43
C TRP A 409 10.17 13.62 22.10
N THR A 410 10.34 13.23 23.36
CA THR A 410 9.28 12.60 24.18
C THR A 410 9.40 13.10 25.61
N LYS A 411 8.51 12.67 26.52
CA LYS A 411 8.61 13.00 27.95
C LYS A 411 9.88 12.46 28.65
N ALA A 412 10.68 11.66 27.96
CA ALA A 412 11.92 11.08 28.50
C ALA A 412 13.11 11.18 27.52
N LEU A 413 12.94 11.88 26.39
CA LEU A 413 13.97 12.11 25.38
C LEU A 413 13.94 13.58 24.93
N GLN A 414 15.11 14.18 24.85
CA GLN A 414 15.33 15.52 24.33
C GLN A 414 16.56 15.48 23.43
N VAL A 415 16.50 16.15 22.29
CA VAL A 415 17.68 16.35 21.44
C VAL A 415 18.19 17.77 21.69
N THR A 416 19.49 17.92 21.86
CA THR A 416 20.19 19.20 22.09
C THR A 416 21.38 19.31 21.12
N ALA A 417 21.96 20.50 21.01
CA ALA A 417 23.14 20.75 20.17
C ALA A 417 24.34 19.84 20.52
N GLU A 418 24.43 19.41 21.79
CA GLU A 418 25.51 18.56 22.29
C GLU A 418 25.24 17.06 22.09
N GLY A 419 23.99 16.65 21.85
CA GLY A 419 23.62 15.24 21.70
C GLY A 419 22.19 14.91 22.13
N ILE A 420 22.01 13.72 22.69
CA ILE A 420 20.70 13.19 23.12
C ILE A 420 20.66 13.12 24.65
N ARG A 421 19.70 13.81 25.25
CA ARG A 421 19.39 13.69 26.68
C ARG A 421 18.25 12.70 26.88
N TYR A 422 18.41 11.80 27.84
CA TYR A 422 17.41 10.78 28.15
C TYR A 422 17.24 10.55 29.65
N ARG A 423 16.07 10.05 30.07
CA ARG A 423 15.82 9.60 31.44
C ARG A 423 15.72 8.08 31.48
N PRO A 424 16.72 7.35 32.01
CA PRO A 424 16.67 5.90 32.03
C PRO A 424 15.49 5.41 32.88
N PRO A 425 14.82 4.32 32.48
CA PRO A 425 13.75 3.74 33.28
C PRO A 425 14.29 3.21 34.61
N LYS A 426 13.58 3.49 35.71
CA LYS A 426 13.85 2.93 37.04
C LYS A 426 12.67 2.04 37.45
N LEU A 427 12.89 1.09 38.36
CA LEU A 427 11.83 0.23 38.93
C LEU A 427 10.67 1.08 39.51
N ILE A 428 10.98 2.26 40.03
CA ILE A 428 10.02 3.23 40.53
C ILE A 428 10.40 4.61 39.96
N GLY A 429 9.53 5.18 39.13
CA GLY A 429 9.70 6.51 38.56
C GLY A 429 10.67 6.60 37.37
N LYS A 430 11.09 7.81 37.03
CA LYS A 430 12.05 8.11 35.97
C LYS A 430 13.40 8.46 36.58
N GLY A 431 14.50 8.03 35.93
CA GLY A 431 15.85 8.45 36.31
C GLY A 431 16.10 9.95 36.12
N GLU A 432 17.25 10.40 36.60
CA GLU A 432 17.76 11.74 36.30
C GLU A 432 18.13 11.83 34.81
N TRP A 433 18.17 13.05 34.28
CA TRP A 433 18.60 13.26 32.90
C TRP A 433 20.07 12.87 32.75
N GLN A 434 20.34 11.95 31.84
CA GLN A 434 21.68 11.62 31.33
C GLN A 434 21.84 12.25 29.95
N SER A 435 23.07 12.53 29.55
CA SER A 435 23.42 13.06 28.23
C SER A 435 24.32 12.07 27.51
N MET A 436 24.12 11.91 26.21
CA MET A 436 24.94 11.12 25.32
C MET A 436 25.30 12.01 24.13
N SER A 437 26.59 12.19 23.86
CA SER A 437 27.03 13.00 22.73
C SER A 437 26.63 12.33 21.40
N PHE A 438 26.59 13.10 20.31
CA PHE A 438 26.41 12.51 18.97
C PHE A 438 27.58 11.61 18.57
N GLU A 439 28.79 11.85 19.10
CA GLU A 439 29.95 10.98 18.87
C GLU A 439 29.78 9.61 19.54
N ASP A 440 29.11 9.58 20.69
CA ASP A 440 28.82 8.35 21.43
C ASP A 440 27.58 7.61 20.90
N TYR A 441 26.78 8.23 20.02
CA TYR A 441 25.62 7.58 19.42
C TYR A 441 26.06 6.46 18.47
N GLN A 442 25.63 5.22 18.77
CA GLN A 442 25.91 4.07 17.92
C GLN A 442 24.79 3.79 16.92
N GLY A 443 23.56 4.15 17.28
CA GLY A 443 22.39 3.82 16.51
C GLY A 443 21.15 3.61 17.37
N SER A 444 20.08 3.21 16.71
CA SER A 444 18.83 2.84 17.36
C SER A 444 18.17 1.66 16.66
N SER A 445 17.28 0.96 17.36
CA SER A 445 16.48 -0.10 16.77
C SER A 445 15.07 -0.10 17.34
N VAL A 446 14.09 -0.56 16.54
CA VAL A 446 12.72 -0.77 17.00
C VAL A 446 12.44 -2.27 16.99
N GLN A 447 12.06 -2.81 18.15
CA GLN A 447 11.76 -4.23 18.34
C GLN A 447 10.42 -4.34 19.08
N GLU A 448 9.46 -5.06 18.50
CA GLU A 448 8.16 -5.36 19.14
C GLU A 448 7.41 -4.12 19.69
N GLY A 449 7.51 -2.98 18.99
CA GLY A 449 6.86 -1.74 19.45
C GLY A 449 7.63 -0.98 20.53
N THR A 450 8.86 -1.39 20.82
CA THR A 450 9.79 -0.72 21.74
C THR A 450 10.97 -0.17 20.95
N PHE A 451 11.26 1.10 21.15
CA PHE A 451 12.47 1.76 20.66
C PHE A 451 13.61 1.53 21.63
N HIS A 452 14.81 1.27 21.11
CA HIS A 452 16.04 1.07 21.84
C HIS A 452 17.12 2.01 21.31
N LEU A 453 17.78 2.72 22.21
CA LEU A 453 18.89 3.64 21.94
C LEU A 453 20.21 3.02 22.40
N PHE A 454 21.26 3.08 21.57
CA PHE A 454 22.56 2.46 21.85
C PHE A 454 23.70 3.48 21.85
N ALA A 455 24.65 3.29 22.77
CA ALA A 455 25.88 4.08 22.86
C ALA A 455 27.07 3.22 22.40
N ARG A 456 28.10 3.82 21.80
CA ARG A 456 29.22 3.16 21.07
C ARG A 456 29.98 2.08 21.85
N GLU A 457 29.96 2.13 23.18
CA GLU A 457 30.65 1.19 24.07
C GLU A 457 29.71 0.23 24.81
N ASN A 458 28.40 0.34 24.59
CA ASN A 458 27.39 -0.42 25.32
C ASN A 458 26.66 -1.39 24.40
N GLU A 459 26.88 -2.69 24.59
CA GLU A 459 26.12 -3.74 23.89
C GLU A 459 24.62 -3.72 24.23
N LYS A 460 24.26 -3.16 25.40
CA LYS A 460 22.88 -3.02 25.86
C LYS A 460 22.35 -1.63 25.56
N SER A 461 21.06 -1.54 25.25
CA SER A 461 20.40 -0.25 25.06
C SER A 461 20.48 0.60 26.33
N VAL A 462 20.97 1.84 26.20
CA VAL A 462 21.06 2.80 27.31
C VAL A 462 19.70 3.40 27.66
N PHE A 463 18.76 3.36 26.72
CA PHE A 463 17.40 3.83 26.88
C PHE A 463 16.43 3.00 26.03
N HIS A 464 15.19 2.87 26.50
CA HIS A 464 14.10 2.33 25.71
C HIS A 464 12.75 2.99 26.06
N CYS A 465 11.85 3.10 25.07
CA CYS A 465 10.49 3.59 25.26
C CYS A 465 9.52 2.95 24.25
N SER A 466 8.21 3.13 24.45
CA SER A 466 7.21 2.70 23.48
C SER A 466 7.22 3.62 22.25
N ILE A 467 7.07 3.04 21.05
CA ILE A 467 6.89 3.81 19.81
C ILE A 467 5.56 4.56 19.74
N SER A 468 4.63 4.26 20.66
CA SER A 468 3.34 4.93 20.79
C SER A 468 3.39 6.17 21.71
N GLU A 469 4.58 6.60 22.15
CA GLU A 469 4.75 7.86 22.88
C GLU A 469 4.46 9.07 21.97
N PRO A 470 3.97 10.19 22.52
CA PRO A 470 3.83 11.43 21.77
C PRO A 470 5.16 11.87 21.16
N ASN A 471 5.12 12.31 19.88
CA ASN A 471 6.26 12.75 19.08
C ASN A 471 7.35 11.70 18.82
N PHE A 472 7.11 10.42 19.12
CA PHE A 472 8.09 9.37 18.84
C PHE A 472 8.55 9.36 17.36
N PHE A 473 7.63 9.19 16.40
CA PHE A 473 8.01 9.16 14.98
C PHE A 473 8.51 10.52 14.44
N PRO A 474 7.84 11.66 14.69
CA PRO A 474 8.38 12.96 14.28
C PRO A 474 9.78 13.24 14.80
N GLY A 475 10.06 12.97 16.07
CA GLY A 475 11.40 13.21 16.61
C GLY A 475 12.43 12.18 16.13
N LEU A 476 12.02 10.97 15.71
CA LEU A 476 12.91 10.02 15.05
C LEU A 476 13.38 10.56 13.69
N HIS A 477 12.44 11.11 12.91
CA HIS A 477 12.73 11.80 11.64
C HIS A 477 13.64 13.01 11.85
N ALA A 478 13.33 13.86 12.83
CA ALA A 478 14.15 15.02 13.15
C ALA A 478 15.56 14.62 13.61
N LEU A 479 15.70 13.57 14.41
CA LEU A 479 17.01 13.05 14.81
C LEU A 479 17.81 12.55 13.61
N ALA A 480 17.19 11.76 12.71
CA ALA A 480 17.85 11.25 11.52
C ALA A 480 18.40 12.39 10.66
N ALA A 481 17.60 13.44 10.42
CA ALA A 481 18.03 14.62 9.67
C ALA A 481 19.17 15.42 10.33
N ILE A 482 19.32 15.36 11.66
CA ILE A 482 20.43 16.01 12.39
C ILE A 482 21.72 15.19 12.29
N ILE A 483 21.63 13.85 12.40
CA ILE A 483 22.80 12.96 12.39
C ILE A 483 23.33 12.73 10.97
N GLU A 484 22.42 12.62 10.00
CA GLU A 484 22.71 12.40 8.59
C GLU A 484 22.18 13.60 7.78
N PRO A 485 22.82 14.78 7.87
CA PRO A 485 22.42 15.91 7.05
C PRO A 485 22.58 15.51 5.59
N GLU A 486 21.49 15.60 4.81
CA GLU A 486 21.52 15.37 3.37
C GLU A 486 22.65 16.22 2.77
N SER A 487 23.69 15.55 2.27
CA SER A 487 24.93 16.15 1.78
C SER A 487 24.80 16.76 0.40
#